data_AF-A0A3A6PIC4-F1
#
_entry.id   AF-A0A3A6PIC4-F1
#
_cell.length_a   1.000
_cell.length_b   1.000
_cell.length_c   1.000
_cell.angle_alpha   90.00
_cell.angle_beta   90.00
_cell.angle_gamma   90.00
#
_symmetry.space_group_name_H-M   'P 1'
#
loop_
_entity.id
_entity.type
_entity.pdbx_description
1 polymer ?
#
loop_
_entity_poly.entity_id
_entity_poly.type
_entity_poly.pdbx_seq_one_letter_code
_entity_poly.pdbx_strand_id
1 'polypeptide(L)'
;MNNNNVKKAAVILSITAVLATFSGQAWAAQSSRVVAPAPAALSDSKNPYYVAGIDDPKEFTTYFAQLQKAVKENKPEDAAKLIAYPMNWNQDNKQVVIHNKDEFIQNYDRIFTARVRDQLLAQAEDKVFVNWKGIMAGEGDLWIGKQNNKLGVIAVNIINNPYEVAGIRSAAEFEHFLTKLQNDVRKGNKAAVAGSMTYPLTVNSKDKTVEIISKRDFMSKYDKIMTASVKKKLLAQKVEAVQLFINWKGVMVGEGALWMGQTGEAIGVFAINQ
;
A
#
# COMPACT_ATOMS: atom_id res chain seq x y z
N MET A 1 -15.90 -11.76 -63.45
CA MET A 1 -16.34 -10.45 -62.95
C MET A 1 -15.46 -10.09 -61.75
N ASN A 2 -14.79 -8.94 -61.87
CA ASN A 2 -13.78 -8.24 -61.05
C ASN A 2 -13.19 -8.86 -59.76
N ASN A 3 -11.87 -9.05 -59.81
CA ASN A 3 -10.94 -8.98 -58.68
C ASN A 3 -10.55 -7.52 -58.40
N ASN A 4 -10.29 -7.16 -57.13
CA ASN A 4 -9.44 -6.01 -56.80
C ASN A 4 -8.53 -6.35 -55.61
N ASN A 5 -7.23 -6.21 -55.87
CA ASN A 5 -6.09 -6.41 -54.96
C ASN A 5 -5.51 -5.03 -54.64
N VAL A 6 -5.24 -4.74 -53.36
CA VAL A 6 -4.50 -3.53 -52.95
C VAL A 6 -3.06 -3.92 -52.64
N LYS A 7 -2.10 -3.32 -53.36
CA LYS A 7 -0.66 -3.40 -53.07
C LYS A 7 -0.17 -2.10 -52.44
N LYS A 8 0.65 -2.24 -51.39
CA LYS A 8 1.42 -1.20 -50.72
C LYS A 8 2.58 -0.75 -51.60
N ALA A 9 2.91 0.55 -51.59
CA ALA A 9 4.14 1.08 -52.17
C ALA A 9 4.88 1.95 -51.14
N ALA A 10 6.16 1.63 -50.94
CA ALA A 10 7.13 2.41 -50.20
C ALA A 10 7.86 3.33 -51.19
N VAL A 11 8.21 4.55 -50.76
CA VAL A 11 9.08 5.46 -51.51
C VAL A 11 10.19 5.93 -50.59
N ILE A 12 11.42 5.62 -51.02
CA ILE A 12 12.70 6.08 -50.48
C ILE A 12 12.93 7.49 -51.07
N LEU A 13 13.34 8.45 -50.25
CA LEU A 13 13.81 9.75 -50.74
C LEU A 13 15.17 10.10 -50.11
N SER A 14 16.13 10.21 -51.02
CA SER A 14 17.54 10.51 -50.87
C SER A 14 17.80 11.95 -50.40
N ILE A 15 18.74 12.11 -49.46
CA ILE A 15 19.18 13.40 -48.93
C ILE A 15 20.38 13.87 -49.76
N THR A 16 20.24 15.02 -50.43
CA THR A 16 21.34 15.74 -51.06
C THR A 16 21.69 16.91 -50.16
N ALA A 17 22.93 16.97 -49.66
CA ALA A 17 23.42 18.07 -48.84
C ALA A 17 23.97 19.19 -49.75
N VAL A 18 23.46 20.40 -49.59
CA VAL A 18 24.07 21.62 -50.13
C VAL A 18 24.33 22.57 -48.97
N LEU A 19 25.61 22.86 -48.72
CA LEU A 19 26.05 23.90 -47.80
C LEU A 19 26.15 25.21 -48.59
N ALA A 20 25.31 26.19 -48.24
CA ALA A 20 25.50 27.58 -48.62
C ALA A 20 25.53 28.41 -47.34
N THR A 21 26.68 29.01 -47.07
CA THR A 21 26.84 30.10 -46.10
C THR A 21 26.38 31.40 -46.75
N PHE A 22 25.58 32.22 -46.06
CA PHE A 22 25.82 33.66 -45.91
C PHE A 22 24.73 34.31 -45.02
N SER A 23 25.15 35.42 -44.45
CA SER A 23 24.65 36.22 -43.33
C SER A 23 23.34 36.99 -43.51
N GLY A 24 22.63 37.19 -42.40
CA GLY A 24 22.09 38.51 -42.03
C GLY A 24 20.61 38.80 -42.33
N GLN A 25 19.94 39.26 -41.28
CA GLN A 25 18.69 40.05 -41.24
C GLN A 25 17.34 39.32 -41.30
N ALA A 26 16.79 39.16 -40.10
CA ALA A 26 15.43 39.52 -39.67
C ALA A 26 14.26 39.31 -40.65
N TRP A 27 13.48 38.26 -40.42
CA TRP A 27 12.03 38.28 -40.59
C TRP A 27 11.33 37.47 -39.49
N ALA A 28 10.17 38.01 -39.10
CA ALA A 28 9.25 37.65 -38.04
C ALA A 28 9.29 36.19 -37.52
N ALA A 29 9.56 36.06 -36.21
CA ALA A 29 9.23 34.85 -35.48
C ALA A 29 7.70 34.73 -35.38
N GLN A 30 7.13 33.86 -36.22
CA GLN A 30 5.79 33.33 -35.99
C GLN A 30 5.89 32.43 -34.76
N SER A 31 5.46 32.97 -33.62
CA SER A 31 5.47 32.27 -32.35
C SER A 31 4.47 31.12 -32.40
N SER A 32 4.98 29.91 -32.70
CA SER A 32 4.30 28.68 -32.33
C SER A 32 4.19 28.65 -30.81
N ARG A 33 3.03 29.05 -30.27
CA ARG A 33 2.68 28.80 -28.87
C ARG A 33 2.67 27.29 -28.66
N VAL A 34 3.77 26.74 -28.18
CA VAL A 34 3.76 25.50 -27.43
C VAL A 34 2.92 25.80 -26.20
N VAL A 35 1.67 25.34 -26.19
CA VAL A 35 0.85 25.34 -24.99
C VAL A 35 1.51 24.33 -24.06
N ALA A 36 2.33 24.82 -23.13
CA ALA A 36 2.78 24.02 -22.01
C ALA A 36 1.54 23.45 -21.32
N PRO A 37 1.54 22.16 -20.94
CA PRO A 37 0.46 21.64 -20.10
C PRO A 37 0.36 22.55 -18.88
N ALA A 38 -0.85 23.02 -18.59
CA ALA A 38 -1.11 23.88 -17.46
C ALA A 38 -0.47 23.23 -16.20
N PRO A 39 0.33 23.97 -15.41
CA PRO A 39 0.82 23.43 -14.16
C PRO A 39 -0.40 22.99 -13.35
N ALA A 40 -0.41 21.72 -12.93
CA ALA A 40 -1.40 21.24 -11.99
C ALA A 40 -1.39 22.21 -10.81
N ALA A 41 -2.48 22.97 -10.68
CA ALA A 41 -2.62 23.93 -9.60
C ALA A 41 -2.43 23.15 -8.31
N LEU A 42 -1.39 23.49 -7.56
CA LEU A 42 -1.30 23.14 -6.15
C LEU A 42 -2.50 23.82 -5.50
N SER A 43 -3.59 23.08 -5.32
CA SER A 43 -4.79 23.62 -4.70
C SER A 43 -4.46 23.85 -3.23
N ASP A 44 -4.35 25.13 -2.87
CA ASP A 44 -4.39 25.68 -1.51
C ASP A 44 -5.80 25.49 -0.89
N SER A 45 -6.47 24.37 -1.21
CA SER A 45 -7.78 24.05 -0.72
C SER A 45 -7.63 23.44 0.67
N LYS A 46 -8.22 24.10 1.68
CA LYS A 46 -8.46 23.50 3.01
C LYS A 46 -9.22 22.17 2.96
N ASN A 47 -9.79 21.81 1.81
CA ASN A 47 -10.46 20.53 1.57
C ASN A 47 -9.44 19.43 1.22
N PRO A 48 -9.25 18.41 2.07
CA PRO A 48 -8.31 17.32 1.82
C PRO A 48 -8.73 16.40 0.66
N TYR A 49 -9.99 16.46 0.21
CA TYR A 49 -10.57 15.56 -0.79
C TYR A 49 -10.69 16.19 -2.19
N TYR A 50 -10.29 17.46 -2.34
CA TYR A 50 -10.46 18.20 -3.60
C TYR A 50 -9.80 17.50 -4.79
N VAL A 51 -8.59 16.96 -4.61
CA VAL A 51 -7.87 16.26 -5.69
C VAL A 51 -8.61 15.00 -6.16
N ALA A 52 -9.47 14.40 -5.32
CA ALA A 52 -10.33 13.27 -5.67
C ALA A 52 -11.65 13.67 -6.35
N GLY A 53 -11.84 14.96 -6.68
CA GLY A 53 -13.05 15.48 -7.31
C GLY A 53 -14.22 15.68 -6.35
N ILE A 54 -13.95 15.82 -5.05
CA ILE A 54 -14.97 16.08 -4.02
C ILE A 54 -14.81 17.52 -3.56
N ASP A 55 -15.75 18.38 -3.95
CA ASP A 55 -15.68 19.82 -3.70
C ASP A 55 -16.03 20.19 -2.24
N ASP A 56 -16.98 19.49 -1.62
CA ASP A 56 -17.38 19.69 -0.23
C ASP A 56 -16.87 18.55 0.66
N PRO A 57 -15.99 18.81 1.64
CA PRO A 57 -15.51 17.77 2.54
C PRO A 57 -16.60 17.13 3.41
N LYS A 58 -17.70 17.85 3.67
CA LYS A 58 -18.84 17.29 4.41
C LYS A 58 -19.57 16.20 3.63
N GLU A 59 -19.54 16.26 2.30
CA GLU A 59 -20.08 15.21 1.42
C GLU A 59 -19.40 13.89 1.74
N PHE A 60 -18.06 13.89 1.79
CA PHE A 60 -17.28 12.70 2.10
C PHE A 60 -17.44 12.25 3.55
N THR A 61 -17.31 13.14 4.54
CA THR A 61 -17.48 12.79 5.97
C THR A 61 -18.84 12.13 6.22
N THR A 62 -19.92 12.68 5.66
CA THR A 62 -21.27 12.11 5.78
C THR A 62 -21.37 10.74 5.10
N TYR A 63 -20.87 10.64 3.87
CA TYR A 63 -20.86 9.39 3.10
C TYR A 63 -20.06 8.29 3.82
N PHE A 64 -18.87 8.61 4.32
CA PHE A 64 -17.96 7.66 4.94
C PHE A 64 -18.55 7.09 6.23
N ALA A 65 -19.16 7.93 7.06
CA ALA A 65 -19.88 7.50 8.25
C ALA A 65 -21.07 6.58 7.93
N GLN A 66 -21.82 6.87 6.85
CA GLN A 66 -22.90 5.98 6.39
C GLN A 66 -22.38 4.63 5.92
N LEU A 67 -21.26 4.61 5.19
CA LEU A 67 -20.60 3.39 4.71
C LEU A 67 -20.13 2.53 5.88
N GLN A 68 -19.40 3.10 6.83
CA GLN A 68 -18.96 2.41 8.04
C GLN A 68 -20.17 1.86 8.82
N LYS A 69 -21.24 2.63 8.97
CA LYS A 69 -22.46 2.18 9.66
C LYS A 69 -23.11 0.99 8.95
N ALA A 70 -23.33 1.07 7.64
CA ALA A 70 -23.97 0.00 6.86
C ALA A 70 -23.17 -1.31 6.93
N VAL A 71 -21.84 -1.21 6.86
CA VAL A 71 -20.93 -2.36 6.92
C VAL A 71 -20.86 -2.95 8.34
N LYS A 72 -20.79 -2.09 9.38
CA LYS A 72 -20.81 -2.50 10.79
C LYS A 72 -22.09 -3.22 11.18
N GLU A 73 -23.23 -2.74 10.71
CA GLU A 73 -24.55 -3.34 10.97
C GLU A 73 -24.84 -4.55 10.07
N ASN A 74 -23.91 -4.92 9.19
CA ASN A 74 -24.05 -5.99 8.21
C ASN A 74 -25.32 -5.86 7.35
N LYS A 75 -25.59 -4.65 6.83
CA LYS A 75 -26.78 -4.34 6.02
C LYS A 75 -26.40 -4.24 4.53
N PRO A 76 -26.43 -5.35 3.77
CA PRO A 76 -26.03 -5.34 2.36
C PRO A 76 -26.88 -4.38 1.51
N GLU A 77 -28.17 -4.27 1.81
CA GLU A 77 -29.09 -3.35 1.13
C GLU A 77 -28.72 -1.87 1.30
N ASP A 78 -28.22 -1.50 2.48
CA ASP A 78 -27.80 -0.13 2.76
C ASP A 78 -26.40 0.14 2.18
N ALA A 79 -25.49 -0.83 2.29
CA ALA A 79 -24.18 -0.74 1.65
C ALA A 79 -24.31 -0.62 0.12
N ALA A 80 -25.24 -1.35 -0.50
CA ALA A 80 -25.44 -1.34 -1.95
C ALA A 80 -25.85 0.05 -2.49
N LYS A 81 -26.52 0.89 -1.67
CA LYS A 81 -26.86 2.27 -2.03
C LYS A 81 -25.63 3.17 -2.11
N LEU A 82 -24.57 2.83 -1.38
CA LEU A 82 -23.31 3.57 -1.26
C LEU A 82 -22.24 3.12 -2.28
N ILE A 83 -22.59 2.20 -3.17
CA ILE A 83 -21.73 1.75 -4.26
C ILE A 83 -21.93 2.62 -5.50
N ALA A 84 -20.84 2.97 -6.16
CA ALA A 84 -20.84 3.66 -7.44
C ALA A 84 -20.71 2.62 -8.56
N TYR A 85 -21.83 2.25 -9.19
CA TYR A 85 -21.85 1.24 -10.25
C TYR A 85 -21.47 1.81 -11.63
N PRO A 86 -20.83 1.00 -12.49
CA PRO A 86 -20.19 -0.28 -12.18
C PRO A 86 -18.98 -0.14 -11.23
N MET A 87 -18.81 -1.07 -10.30
CA MET A 87 -17.70 -1.11 -9.34
C MET A 87 -16.74 -2.26 -9.67
N ASN A 88 -15.44 -2.06 -9.46
CA ASN A 88 -14.46 -3.12 -9.62
C ASN A 88 -14.29 -3.95 -8.34
N TRP A 89 -14.32 -5.27 -8.48
CA TRP A 89 -13.92 -6.21 -7.43
C TRP A 89 -12.69 -6.97 -7.91
N ASN A 90 -11.56 -6.74 -7.25
CA ASN A 90 -10.28 -7.33 -7.62
C ASN A 90 -9.89 -8.42 -6.61
N GLN A 91 -9.60 -9.61 -7.09
CA GLN A 91 -9.16 -10.73 -6.27
C GLN A 91 -8.20 -11.62 -7.08
N ASP A 92 -7.10 -12.08 -6.48
CA ASP A 92 -6.15 -13.02 -7.09
C ASP A 92 -5.67 -12.59 -8.50
N ASN A 93 -5.34 -11.29 -8.65
CA ASN A 93 -4.97 -10.64 -9.93
C ASN A 93 -6.04 -10.69 -11.02
N LYS A 94 -7.30 -10.96 -10.67
CA LYS A 94 -8.45 -10.90 -11.57
C LYS A 94 -9.36 -9.74 -11.17
N GLN A 95 -9.89 -9.06 -12.17
CA GLN A 95 -10.88 -8.01 -12.01
C GLN A 95 -12.25 -8.54 -12.43
N VAL A 96 -13.24 -8.41 -11.55
CA VAL A 96 -14.65 -8.66 -11.80
C VAL A 96 -15.37 -7.31 -11.73
N VAL A 97 -16.23 -7.02 -12.69
CA VAL A 97 -17.05 -5.80 -12.68
C VAL A 97 -18.41 -6.13 -12.10
N ILE A 98 -18.82 -5.42 -11.06
CA ILE A 98 -20.15 -5.48 -10.45
C ILE A 98 -20.99 -4.35 -11.06
N HIS A 99 -22.01 -4.70 -11.84
CA HIS A 99 -22.72 -3.73 -12.68
C HIS A 99 -23.89 -3.06 -11.97
N ASN A 100 -24.45 -3.72 -10.95
CA ASN A 100 -25.69 -3.29 -10.34
C ASN A 100 -25.81 -3.76 -8.88
N LYS A 101 -26.87 -3.26 -8.25
CA LYS A 101 -27.22 -3.52 -6.86
C LYS A 101 -27.39 -5.01 -6.54
N ASP A 102 -28.07 -5.75 -7.42
CA ASP A 102 -28.39 -7.15 -7.16
C ASP A 102 -27.14 -8.03 -7.22
N GLU A 103 -26.25 -7.79 -8.19
CA GLU A 103 -24.94 -8.45 -8.28
C GLU A 103 -24.08 -8.17 -7.04
N PHE A 104 -24.09 -6.93 -6.54
CA PHE A 104 -23.36 -6.57 -5.32
C PHE A 104 -23.88 -7.32 -4.10
N ILE A 105 -25.20 -7.34 -3.89
CA ILE A 105 -25.81 -8.00 -2.73
C ILE A 105 -25.54 -9.51 -2.76
N GLN A 106 -25.66 -10.14 -3.93
CA GLN A 106 -25.36 -11.56 -4.10
C GLN A 106 -23.89 -11.91 -3.77
N ASN A 107 -22.97 -10.96 -3.97
CA ASN A 107 -21.54 -11.15 -3.71
C ASN A 107 -21.05 -10.41 -2.46
N TYR A 108 -21.96 -9.91 -1.61
CA TYR A 108 -21.62 -8.96 -0.55
C TYR A 108 -20.54 -9.50 0.40
N ASP A 109 -20.69 -10.74 0.89
CA ASP A 109 -19.71 -11.33 1.82
C ASP A 109 -18.38 -11.71 1.15
N ARG A 110 -18.36 -11.82 -0.19
CA ARG A 110 -17.15 -12.08 -0.97
C ARG A 110 -16.39 -10.78 -1.28
N ILE A 111 -17.11 -9.67 -1.38
CA ILE A 111 -16.57 -8.33 -1.61
C ILE A 111 -16.14 -7.72 -0.27
N PHE A 112 -17.06 -7.64 0.69
CA PHE A 112 -16.81 -7.20 2.06
C PHE A 112 -16.44 -8.40 2.93
N THR A 113 -15.23 -8.93 2.72
CA THR A 113 -14.64 -9.96 3.60
C THR A 113 -14.38 -9.40 5.00
N ALA A 114 -14.11 -10.28 5.98
CA ALA A 114 -13.77 -9.84 7.34
C ALA A 114 -12.65 -8.78 7.35
N ARG A 115 -11.58 -9.01 6.58
CA ARG A 115 -10.48 -8.04 6.41
C ARG A 115 -10.95 -6.69 5.87
N VAL A 116 -11.71 -6.67 4.77
CA VAL A 116 -12.17 -5.41 4.17
C VAL A 116 -13.04 -4.62 5.15
N ARG A 117 -13.88 -5.31 5.92
CA ARG A 117 -14.71 -4.69 6.96
C ARG A 117 -13.84 -4.11 8.08
N ASP A 118 -12.91 -4.88 8.60
CA ASP A 118 -12.02 -4.44 9.68
C ASP A 118 -11.20 -3.22 9.26
N GLN A 119 -10.65 -3.24 8.05
CA GLN A 119 -9.89 -2.11 7.48
C GLN A 119 -10.76 -0.86 7.33
N LEU A 120 -11.96 -0.99 6.77
CA LEU A 120 -12.89 0.13 6.64
C LEU A 120 -13.33 0.69 8.00
N LEU A 121 -13.60 -0.16 8.98
CA LEU A 121 -14.09 0.23 10.31
C LEU A 121 -12.99 0.81 11.20
N ALA A 122 -11.73 0.39 11.03
CA ALA A 122 -10.57 0.94 11.72
C ALA A 122 -10.07 2.25 11.10
N GLN A 123 -10.38 2.50 9.82
CA GLN A 123 -9.94 3.70 9.10
C GLN A 123 -10.58 4.96 9.67
N ALA A 124 -9.76 5.87 10.20
CA ALA A 124 -10.18 7.22 10.53
C ALA A 124 -10.31 8.07 9.26
N GLU A 125 -11.37 8.88 9.18
CA GLU A 125 -11.68 9.69 7.99
C GLU A 125 -10.57 10.69 7.63
N ASP A 126 -9.89 11.25 8.63
CA ASP A 126 -8.83 12.25 8.48
C ASP A 126 -7.45 11.61 8.20
N LYS A 127 -7.39 10.28 8.15
CA LYS A 127 -6.18 9.47 7.87
C LYS A 127 -6.28 8.65 6.59
N VAL A 128 -7.28 8.92 5.76
CA VAL A 128 -7.40 8.29 4.44
C VAL A 128 -6.31 8.79 3.50
N PHE A 129 -5.89 7.92 2.57
CA PHE A 129 -5.02 8.34 1.49
C PHE A 129 -5.87 8.91 0.35
N VAL A 130 -5.48 10.07 -0.18
CA VAL A 130 -6.24 10.78 -1.22
C VAL A 130 -5.36 11.08 -2.43
N ASN A 131 -5.86 10.77 -3.62
CA ASN A 131 -5.27 11.23 -4.88
C ASN A 131 -6.34 11.44 -5.96
N TRP A 132 -5.91 11.73 -7.19
CA TRP A 132 -6.81 11.97 -8.32
C TRP A 132 -7.69 10.77 -8.73
N LYS A 133 -7.33 9.55 -8.32
CA LYS A 133 -8.13 8.34 -8.57
C LYS A 133 -9.23 8.14 -7.54
N GLY A 134 -9.18 8.85 -6.41
CA GLY A 134 -10.15 8.72 -5.32
C GLY A 134 -9.51 8.73 -3.94
N ILE A 135 -10.30 8.28 -2.98
CA ILE A 135 -9.96 8.14 -1.57
C ILE A 135 -9.84 6.66 -1.24
N MET A 136 -8.73 6.27 -0.64
CA MET A 136 -8.42 4.90 -0.26
C MET A 136 -8.64 4.70 1.24
N ALA A 137 -9.36 3.64 1.60
CA ALA A 137 -9.52 3.16 2.96
C ALA A 137 -8.78 1.82 3.15
N GLY A 138 -8.17 1.63 4.31
CA GLY A 138 -7.33 0.48 4.59
C GLY A 138 -5.98 0.55 3.86
N GLU A 139 -5.41 -0.62 3.55
CA GLU A 139 -4.11 -0.75 2.89
C GLU A 139 -4.25 -0.83 1.36
N GLY A 140 -5.29 -0.19 0.82
CA GLY A 140 -5.72 -0.36 -0.56
C GLY A 140 -6.92 -1.27 -0.73
N ASP A 141 -7.50 -1.77 0.35
CA ASP A 141 -8.64 -2.69 0.34
C ASP A 141 -9.90 -2.07 -0.31
N LEU A 142 -10.12 -0.76 -0.16
CA LEU A 142 -11.33 -0.10 -0.66
C LEU A 142 -11.03 1.29 -1.24
N TRP A 143 -11.60 1.59 -2.40
CA TRP A 143 -11.50 2.89 -3.08
C TRP A 143 -12.86 3.54 -3.23
N ILE A 144 -12.94 4.82 -2.88
CA ILE A 144 -14.12 5.67 -2.92
C ILE A 144 -13.86 6.80 -3.91
N GLY A 145 -14.82 7.10 -4.77
CA GLY A 145 -14.70 8.20 -5.72
C GLY A 145 -16.04 8.57 -6.34
N LYS A 146 -16.01 9.55 -7.25
CA LYS A 146 -17.20 9.92 -8.03
C LYS A 146 -17.20 9.18 -9.36
N GLN A 147 -18.29 8.47 -9.63
CA GLN A 147 -18.56 7.87 -10.93
C GLN A 147 -19.99 8.23 -11.36
N ASN A 148 -20.17 8.70 -12.59
CA ASN A 148 -21.47 9.17 -13.10
C ASN A 148 -22.15 10.18 -12.15
N ASN A 149 -21.36 11.12 -11.63
CA ASN A 149 -21.80 12.14 -10.67
C ASN A 149 -22.34 11.59 -9.32
N LYS A 150 -22.05 10.33 -8.98
CA LYS A 150 -22.39 9.70 -7.71
C LYS A 150 -21.12 9.38 -6.93
N LEU A 151 -21.02 9.87 -5.70
CA LEU A 151 -20.01 9.42 -4.74
C LEU A 151 -20.34 7.99 -4.28
N GLY A 152 -19.36 7.10 -4.35
CA GLY A 152 -19.55 5.73 -3.89
C GLY A 152 -18.25 4.93 -3.88
N VAL A 153 -18.34 3.68 -3.40
CA VAL A 153 -17.25 2.72 -3.54
C VAL A 153 -17.12 2.38 -5.03
N ILE A 154 -15.93 2.61 -5.58
CA ILE A 154 -15.60 2.39 -7.00
C ILE A 154 -14.74 1.14 -7.19
N ALA A 155 -14.02 0.71 -6.15
CA ALA A 155 -13.33 -0.57 -6.16
C ALA A 155 -13.19 -1.18 -4.76
N VAL A 156 -13.16 -2.51 -4.72
CA VAL A 156 -12.75 -3.31 -3.56
C VAL A 156 -11.67 -4.29 -4.01
N ASN A 157 -10.57 -4.32 -3.29
CA ASN A 157 -9.42 -5.18 -3.54
C ASN A 157 -9.30 -6.20 -2.41
N ILE A 158 -9.38 -7.49 -2.75
CA ILE A 158 -9.14 -8.58 -1.81
C ILE A 158 -7.63 -8.79 -1.72
N ILE A 159 -7.03 -8.16 -0.70
CA ILE A 159 -5.59 -8.25 -0.43
C ILE A 159 -5.35 -9.40 0.55
N ASN A 160 -4.52 -10.36 0.14
CA ASN A 160 -4.09 -11.44 1.03
C ASN A 160 -2.95 -10.93 1.91
N ASN A 161 -3.13 -10.94 3.23
CA ASN A 161 -2.07 -10.62 4.19
C ASN A 161 -1.27 -11.89 4.52
N PRO A 162 -0.01 -12.00 4.08
CA PRO A 162 0.78 -13.20 4.30
C PRO A 162 1.12 -13.44 5.78
N TYR A 163 1.01 -12.40 6.62
CA TYR A 163 1.33 -12.45 8.04
C TYR A 163 0.12 -12.70 8.95
N GLU A 164 -1.07 -12.86 8.37
CA GLU A 164 -2.31 -13.04 9.13
C GLU A 164 -2.25 -14.27 10.05
N VAL A 165 -1.67 -15.38 9.56
CA VAL A 165 -1.50 -16.59 10.36
C VAL A 165 -0.64 -16.35 11.61
N ALA A 166 0.26 -15.36 11.58
CA ALA A 166 1.10 -14.94 12.71
C ALA A 166 0.41 -13.91 13.62
N GLY A 167 -0.89 -13.62 13.40
CA GLY A 167 -1.66 -12.64 14.15
C GLY A 167 -1.30 -11.18 13.84
N ILE A 168 -0.52 -10.94 12.78
CA ILE A 168 -0.11 -9.61 12.35
C ILE A 168 -1.18 -9.05 11.40
N ARG A 169 -1.76 -7.90 11.76
CA ARG A 169 -2.93 -7.34 11.07
C ARG A 169 -2.59 -6.56 9.81
N SER A 170 -1.41 -5.94 9.79
CA SER A 170 -0.92 -5.08 8.72
C SER A 170 0.38 -5.64 8.14
N ALA A 171 0.37 -5.94 6.84
CA ALA A 171 1.57 -6.36 6.14
C ALA A 171 2.55 -5.19 5.98
N ALA A 172 2.02 -4.00 5.67
CA ALA A 172 2.82 -2.80 5.49
C ALA A 172 3.55 -2.39 6.79
N GLU A 173 2.87 -2.43 7.94
CA GLU A 173 3.48 -2.14 9.24
C GLU A 173 4.59 -3.14 9.58
N PHE A 174 4.39 -4.43 9.28
CA PHE A 174 5.41 -5.45 9.51
C PHE A 174 6.65 -5.23 8.65
N GLU A 175 6.47 -5.03 7.34
CA GLU A 175 7.58 -4.80 6.41
C GLU A 175 8.33 -3.51 6.75
N HIS A 176 7.60 -2.46 7.13
CA HIS A 176 8.19 -1.23 7.64
C HIS A 176 8.97 -1.45 8.93
N PHE A 177 8.41 -2.21 9.88
CA PHE A 177 9.07 -2.56 11.14
C PHE A 177 10.38 -3.31 10.89
N LEU A 178 10.37 -4.33 10.03
CA LEU A 178 11.57 -5.12 9.72
C LEU A 178 12.64 -4.25 9.05
N THR A 179 12.25 -3.43 8.07
CA THR A 179 13.14 -2.48 7.40
C THR A 179 13.76 -1.48 8.39
N LYS A 180 12.94 -0.94 9.29
CA LYS A 180 13.37 -0.02 10.34
C LYS A 180 14.38 -0.68 11.28
N LEU A 181 14.09 -1.90 11.76
CA LEU A 181 14.98 -2.65 12.63
C LEU A 181 16.33 -2.94 11.96
N GLN A 182 16.33 -3.36 10.69
CA GLN A 182 17.56 -3.56 9.91
C GLN A 182 18.37 -2.26 9.81
N ASN A 183 17.71 -1.13 9.57
CA ASN A 183 18.36 0.17 9.51
C ASN A 183 18.96 0.60 10.85
N ASP A 184 18.25 0.39 11.95
CA ASP A 184 18.72 0.70 13.31
C ASP A 184 19.95 -0.15 13.68
N VAL A 185 19.95 -1.43 13.30
CA VAL A 185 21.10 -2.32 13.48
C VAL A 185 22.29 -1.89 12.62
N ARG A 186 22.07 -1.53 11.35
CA ARG A 186 23.13 -1.05 10.45
C ARG A 186 23.79 0.23 10.95
N LYS A 187 23.00 1.14 11.55
CA LYS A 187 23.48 2.39 12.16
C LYS A 187 24.10 2.18 13.56
N GLY A 188 24.03 0.97 14.11
CA GLY A 188 24.49 0.69 15.47
C GLY A 188 23.65 1.38 16.56
N ASN A 189 22.41 1.77 16.27
CA ASN A 189 21.54 2.49 17.19
C ASN A 189 20.94 1.53 18.24
N LYS A 190 21.73 1.19 19.26
CA LYS A 190 21.34 0.25 20.33
C LYS A 190 20.03 0.63 21.02
N ALA A 191 19.79 1.92 21.24
CA ALA A 191 18.60 2.41 21.93
C ALA A 191 17.31 2.24 21.10
N ALA A 192 17.42 2.42 19.77
CA ALA A 192 16.30 2.17 18.86
C ALA A 192 16.02 0.67 18.69
N VAL A 193 17.07 -0.15 18.52
CA VAL A 193 16.92 -1.62 18.47
C VAL A 193 16.26 -2.14 19.76
N ALA A 194 16.68 -1.64 20.93
CA ALA A 194 16.07 -2.00 22.20
C ALA A 194 14.59 -1.61 22.31
N GLY A 195 14.14 -0.59 21.55
CA GLY A 195 12.74 -0.18 21.44
C GLY A 195 11.91 -1.03 20.47
N SER A 196 12.54 -1.85 19.63
CA SER A 196 11.87 -2.80 18.74
C SER A 196 11.68 -4.19 19.37
N MET A 197 12.06 -4.36 20.64
CA MET A 197 11.89 -5.62 21.36
C MET A 197 10.59 -5.62 22.15
N THR A 198 9.91 -6.77 22.18
CA THR A 198 8.81 -7.06 23.09
C THR A 198 9.39 -7.67 24.35
N TYR A 199 9.10 -7.05 25.51
CA TYR A 199 9.56 -7.55 26.80
C TYR A 199 8.42 -8.26 27.56
N PRO A 200 8.69 -9.37 28.27
CA PRO A 200 9.98 -10.05 28.38
C PRO A 200 10.43 -10.68 27.04
N LEU A 201 11.70 -10.49 26.70
CA LEU A 201 12.31 -11.00 25.47
C LEU A 201 13.02 -12.32 25.76
N THR A 202 12.68 -13.37 25.05
CA THR A 202 13.37 -14.67 25.14
C THR A 202 14.67 -14.65 24.36
N VAL A 203 15.79 -15.02 24.98
CA VAL A 203 17.08 -15.21 24.30
C VAL A 203 17.53 -16.65 24.49
N ASN A 204 17.66 -17.38 23.39
CA ASN A 204 18.13 -18.76 23.38
C ASN A 204 19.58 -18.83 22.90
N SER A 205 20.39 -19.56 23.64
CA SER A 205 21.73 -20.01 23.27
C SER A 205 21.78 -21.53 23.38
N LYS A 206 22.79 -22.19 22.78
CA LYS A 206 22.92 -23.66 22.72
C LYS A 206 22.43 -24.43 23.95
N ASP A 207 22.81 -23.98 25.14
CA ASP A 207 22.54 -24.71 26.39
C ASP A 207 21.64 -23.94 27.37
N LYS A 208 21.12 -22.77 26.97
CA LYS A 208 20.42 -21.87 27.91
C LYS A 208 19.39 -20.98 27.24
N THR A 209 18.23 -20.90 27.87
CA THR A 209 17.22 -19.87 27.61
C THR A 209 17.24 -18.85 28.75
N VAL A 210 17.26 -17.56 28.43
CA VAL A 210 17.14 -16.47 29.40
C VAL A 210 16.06 -15.49 28.96
N GLU A 211 15.37 -14.90 29.93
CA GLU A 211 14.47 -13.79 29.68
C GLU A 211 15.15 -12.47 29.99
N ILE A 212 15.02 -11.52 29.08
CA ILE A 212 15.43 -10.15 29.25
C ILE A 212 14.17 -9.36 29.57
N ILE A 213 14.07 -8.83 30.78
CA ILE A 213 12.79 -8.33 31.31
C ILE A 213 12.54 -6.85 30.93
N SER A 214 13.58 -6.12 30.52
CA SER A 214 13.42 -4.69 30.21
C SER A 214 14.38 -4.19 29.15
N LYS A 215 14.01 -3.04 28.58
CA LYS A 215 14.85 -2.26 27.66
C LYS A 215 16.24 -1.96 28.24
N ARG A 216 16.31 -1.60 29.52
CA ARG A 216 17.58 -1.32 30.21
C ARG A 216 18.45 -2.57 30.27
N ASP A 217 17.86 -3.72 30.61
CA ASP A 217 18.59 -4.99 30.71
C ASP A 217 19.13 -5.42 29.34
N PHE A 218 18.30 -5.34 28.30
CA PHE A 218 18.71 -5.60 26.91
C PHE A 218 19.89 -4.73 26.49
N MET A 219 19.83 -3.41 26.77
CA MET A 219 20.91 -2.49 26.43
C MET A 219 22.23 -2.85 27.12
N SER A 220 22.19 -3.25 28.40
CA SER A 220 23.40 -3.66 29.13
C SER A 220 24.03 -4.93 28.58
N LYS A 221 23.22 -5.81 27.98
CA LYS A 221 23.63 -7.09 27.39
C LYS A 221 23.66 -7.05 25.85
N TYR A 222 23.55 -5.88 25.23
CA TYR A 222 23.28 -5.74 23.79
C TYR A 222 24.26 -6.52 22.93
N ASP A 223 25.57 -6.40 23.17
CA ASP A 223 26.58 -7.07 22.34
C ASP A 223 26.65 -8.57 22.60
N LYS A 224 26.17 -9.04 23.76
CA LYS A 224 25.97 -10.46 24.05
C LYS A 224 24.70 -11.01 23.38
N ILE A 225 23.67 -10.18 23.20
CA ILE A 225 22.37 -10.58 22.60
C ILE A 225 22.40 -10.48 21.07
N MET A 226 22.79 -9.31 20.56
CA MET A 226 22.92 -9.01 19.14
C MET A 226 24.34 -9.30 18.66
N THR A 227 24.70 -10.58 18.65
CA THR A 227 26.01 -11.06 18.19
C THR A 227 26.26 -10.70 16.72
N ALA A 228 27.50 -10.80 16.26
CA ALA A 228 27.83 -10.58 14.85
C ALA A 228 27.02 -11.51 13.92
N SER A 229 26.80 -12.76 14.34
CA SER A 229 25.98 -13.74 13.61
C SER A 229 24.53 -13.30 13.49
N VAL A 230 23.88 -12.93 14.61
CA VAL A 230 22.48 -12.45 14.64
C VAL A 230 22.31 -11.21 13.76
N LYS A 231 23.20 -10.22 13.89
CA LYS A 231 23.18 -9.00 13.08
C LYS A 231 23.32 -9.33 11.58
N LYS A 232 24.26 -10.21 11.22
CA LYS A 232 24.48 -10.61 9.82
C LYS A 232 23.23 -11.27 9.23
N LYS A 233 22.61 -12.21 9.95
CA LYS A 233 21.40 -12.92 9.51
C LYS A 233 20.20 -11.99 9.35
N LEU A 234 19.97 -11.10 10.33
CA LEU A 234 18.92 -10.08 10.25
C LEU A 234 19.10 -9.15 9.03
N LEU A 235 20.33 -8.68 8.78
CA LEU A 235 20.62 -7.75 7.68
C LEU A 235 20.61 -8.43 6.31
N ALA A 236 20.81 -9.75 6.24
CA ALA A 236 20.72 -10.53 5.02
C ALA A 236 19.28 -10.95 4.68
N GLN A 237 18.37 -10.95 5.66
CA GLN A 237 16.98 -11.32 5.45
C GLN A 237 16.27 -10.32 4.52
N LYS A 238 15.69 -10.84 3.45
CA LYS A 238 14.79 -10.09 2.56
C LYS A 238 13.45 -9.82 3.26
N VAL A 239 12.87 -8.65 3.01
CA VAL A 239 11.68 -8.16 3.70
C VAL A 239 10.41 -8.81 3.14
N GLU A 240 10.44 -9.17 1.86
CA GLU A 240 9.32 -9.73 1.13
C GLU A 240 8.84 -11.04 1.78
N ALA A 241 7.53 -11.14 2.01
CA ALA A 241 6.91 -12.27 2.71
C ALA A 241 7.26 -13.65 2.12
N VAL A 242 7.40 -13.75 0.79
CA VAL A 242 7.78 -15.01 0.10
C VAL A 242 9.17 -15.53 0.49
N GLN A 243 9.98 -14.71 1.17
CA GLN A 243 11.32 -15.06 1.67
C GLN A 243 11.33 -15.31 3.17
N LEU A 244 10.16 -15.27 3.83
CA LEU A 244 10.01 -15.43 5.27
C LEU A 244 9.26 -16.72 5.59
N PHE A 245 9.65 -17.35 6.69
CA PHE A 245 8.89 -18.45 7.26
C PHE A 245 7.90 -17.88 8.27
N ILE A 246 6.61 -18.13 8.04
CA ILE A 246 5.50 -17.52 8.78
C ILE A 246 4.60 -18.64 9.28
N ASN A 247 4.30 -18.63 10.58
CA ASN A 247 3.33 -19.55 11.17
C ASN A 247 2.62 -18.89 12.36
N TRP A 248 1.76 -19.63 13.04
CA TRP A 248 0.99 -19.14 14.20
C TRP A 248 1.83 -18.62 15.37
N LYS A 249 3.11 -18.99 15.48
CA LYS A 249 4.01 -18.47 16.52
C LYS A 249 4.57 -17.09 16.18
N GLY A 250 4.58 -16.70 14.91
CA GLY A 250 5.19 -15.45 14.47
C GLY A 250 5.89 -15.57 13.12
N VAL A 251 6.65 -14.53 12.80
CA VAL A 251 7.51 -14.44 11.62
C VAL A 251 8.95 -14.73 12.01
N MET A 252 9.54 -15.72 11.36
CA MET A 252 10.92 -16.11 11.55
C MET A 252 11.82 -15.31 10.59
N VAL A 253 12.83 -14.64 11.14
CA VAL A 253 13.73 -13.74 10.40
C VAL A 253 15.18 -14.22 10.55
N GLY A 254 15.92 -14.24 9.43
CA GLY A 254 17.34 -14.54 9.41
C GLY A 254 17.65 -15.97 9.86
N GLU A 255 17.08 -16.95 9.16
CA GLU A 255 17.31 -18.38 9.46
C GLU A 255 16.99 -18.77 10.91
N GLY A 256 15.95 -18.17 11.50
CA GLY A 256 15.58 -18.45 12.89
C GLY A 256 16.31 -17.63 13.94
N ALA A 257 17.18 -16.70 13.56
CA ALA A 257 17.88 -15.85 14.53
C ALA A 257 16.93 -14.91 15.29
N LEU A 258 15.81 -14.49 14.70
CA LEU A 258 14.81 -13.66 15.36
C LEU A 258 13.40 -14.17 15.10
N TRP A 259 12.53 -14.00 16.08
CA TRP A 259 11.08 -14.18 15.96
C TRP A 259 10.35 -12.88 16.27
N MET A 260 9.42 -12.53 15.40
CA MET A 260 8.65 -11.29 15.44
C MET A 260 7.16 -11.58 15.44
N GLY A 261 6.39 -10.76 16.13
CA GLY A 261 4.93 -10.89 16.20
C GLY A 261 4.29 -9.56 16.58
N GLN A 262 2.95 -9.54 16.60
CA GLN A 262 2.18 -8.38 17.05
C GLN A 262 1.52 -8.68 18.40
N THR A 263 1.80 -7.84 19.39
CA THR A 263 1.17 -7.89 20.72
C THR A 263 0.41 -6.59 20.96
N GLY A 264 -0.91 -6.68 21.11
CA GLY A 264 -1.76 -5.48 21.12
C GLY A 264 -1.67 -4.74 19.79
N GLU A 265 -1.24 -3.48 19.82
CA GLU A 265 -1.02 -2.64 18.64
C GLU A 265 0.43 -2.65 18.15
N ALA A 266 1.38 -3.21 18.90
CA ALA A 266 2.80 -3.11 18.60
C ALA A 266 3.36 -4.38 17.95
N ILE A 267 4.07 -4.21 16.83
CA ILE A 267 4.94 -5.24 16.26
C ILE A 267 6.29 -5.18 16.97
N GLY A 268 6.83 -6.34 17.36
CA GLY A 268 8.10 -6.42 18.07
C GLY A 268 8.80 -7.77 17.94
N VAL A 269 10.11 -7.77 18.21
CA VAL A 269 10.90 -9.00 18.36
C VAL A 269 10.66 -9.57 19.75
N PHE A 270 10.14 -10.79 19.83
CA PHE A 270 9.87 -11.46 21.11
C PHE A 270 10.83 -12.61 21.41
N ALA A 271 11.61 -13.07 20.42
CA ALA A 271 12.71 -14.00 20.68
C ALA A 271 13.93 -13.78 19.78
N ILE A 272 15.12 -14.06 20.34
CA ILE A 272 16.41 -14.06 19.63
C ILE A 272 17.13 -15.39 19.89
N ASN A 273 17.61 -16.02 18.83
CA ASN A 273 18.35 -17.29 18.89
C ASN A 273 19.78 -17.08 18.39
N GLN A 274 20.75 -17.61 19.13
CA GLN A 274 22.19 -17.44 18.88
C GLN A 274 22.91 -18.75 18.59
#